data_AF-A0AAI9R8C8-F1
#
_entry.id   AF-A0AAI9R8C8-F1
#
_cell.length_a   1.000
_cell.length_b   1.000
_cell.length_c   1.000
_cell.angle_alpha   90.00
_cell.angle_beta   90.00
_cell.angle_gamma   90.00
#
_symmetry.space_group_name_H-M   'P 1'
#
loop_
_entity.id
_entity.type
_entity.pdbx_description
1 polymer ?
#
loop_
_entity_poly.entity_id
_entity_poly.type
_entity_poly.pdbx_seq_one_letter_code
_entity_poly.pdbx_strand_id
1 'polypeptide(L)'
;HLHDGRNLLMDDASAYKSGDSVIISLPEQQITSHLPFTEGAQSYLTGGSHIGEIATVRGHDVKRSSKANEVQFDDFLTIADYVFIIGSESDIPGAES
;
A
#
# COMPACT_ATOMS: atom_id res chain seq x y z
N HIS A 1 4.54 12.46 -3.68
CA HIS A 1 5.79 11.68 -3.81
C HIS A 1 5.42 10.21 -3.76
N LEU A 2 5.87 9.40 -4.72
CA LEU A 2 5.58 7.96 -4.78
C LEU A 2 6.78 7.14 -4.31
N HIS A 3 6.53 5.86 -3.96
CA HIS A 3 7.53 4.94 -3.38
C HIS A 3 8.76 4.72 -4.28
N ASP A 4 8.62 4.91 -5.59
CA ASP A 4 9.67 4.73 -6.58
C ASP A 4 10.37 6.04 -6.98
N GLY A 5 10.18 7.11 -6.20
CA GLY A 5 10.82 8.41 -6.41
C GLY A 5 10.10 9.32 -7.42
N ARG A 6 9.00 8.86 -8.03
CA ARG A 6 8.19 9.70 -8.93
C ARG A 6 7.39 10.75 -8.18
N ASN A 7 7.07 11.82 -8.90
CA ASN A 7 6.26 12.94 -8.44
C ASN A 7 5.17 13.25 -9.45
N LEU A 8 3.92 13.20 -9.03
CA LEU A 8 2.77 13.61 -9.82
C LEU A 8 2.33 14.99 -9.34
N LEU A 9 2.23 15.95 -10.26
CA LEU A 9 1.74 17.29 -9.99
C LEU A 9 0.23 17.34 -10.27
N MET A 10 -0.52 17.95 -9.37
CA MET A 10 -1.97 18.15 -9.49
C MET A 10 -2.40 19.37 -8.67
N ASP A 11 -3.51 19.98 -9.05
CA ASP A 11 -4.02 21.18 -8.38
C ASP A 11 -4.64 20.86 -7.00
N ASP A 12 -5.32 19.73 -6.88
CA ASP A 12 -5.84 19.21 -5.61
C ASP A 12 -5.46 17.73 -5.44
N ALA A 13 -4.83 17.42 -4.31
CA ALA A 13 -4.39 16.07 -3.95
C ALA A 13 -5.14 15.51 -2.73
N SER A 14 -6.21 16.18 -2.28
CA SER A 14 -6.88 15.86 -1.01
C SER A 14 -7.53 14.47 -0.98
N ALA A 15 -7.81 13.92 -2.16
CA ALA A 15 -8.33 12.56 -2.35
C ALA A 15 -7.32 11.46 -2.02
N TYR A 16 -6.01 11.75 -2.06
CA TYR A 16 -4.95 10.75 -1.90
C TYR A 16 -4.23 10.92 -0.56
N LYS A 17 -4.00 9.82 0.16
CA LYS A 17 -3.31 9.83 1.45
C LYS A 17 -2.07 8.97 1.43
N SER A 18 -1.11 9.29 2.31
CA SER A 18 0.06 8.44 2.51
C SER A 18 -0.38 7.03 2.95
N GLY A 19 0.22 6.02 2.34
CA GLY A 19 -0.14 4.61 2.52
C GLY A 19 -1.11 4.09 1.47
N ASP A 20 -1.86 4.96 0.78
CA ASP A 20 -2.68 4.54 -0.36
C ASP A 20 -1.80 4.14 -1.54
N SER A 21 -2.33 3.26 -2.38
CA SER A 21 -1.73 2.92 -3.67
C SER A 21 -2.51 3.58 -4.81
N VAL A 22 -1.80 3.95 -5.87
CA VAL A 22 -2.40 4.45 -7.11
C VAL A 22 -1.91 3.61 -8.27
N ILE A 23 -2.83 3.24 -9.15
CA ILE A 23 -2.51 2.61 -10.43
C ILE A 23 -2.36 3.74 -11.43
N ILE A 24 -1.27 3.71 -12.21
CA ILE A 24 -1.01 4.71 -13.23
C ILE A 24 -0.79 4.07 -14.59
N SER A 25 -1.24 4.75 -15.65
CA SER A 25 -0.99 4.30 -17.02
C SER A 25 0.48 4.48 -17.39
N LEU A 26 0.97 3.64 -18.31
CA LEU A 26 2.26 3.82 -18.95
C LEU A 26 2.05 3.85 -20.47
N PRO A 27 2.74 4.75 -21.21
CA PRO A 27 3.76 5.69 -20.73
C PRO A 27 3.24 7.01 -20.13
N GLU A 28 1.93 7.30 -20.17
CA GLU A 28 1.39 8.65 -19.91
C GLU A 28 1.37 9.06 -18.43
N GLN A 29 1.55 8.12 -17.50
CA GLN A 29 1.57 8.36 -16.05
C GLN A 29 0.30 9.00 -15.49
N GLN A 30 -0.85 8.70 -16.10
CA GLN A 30 -2.16 9.17 -15.62
C GLN A 30 -2.68 8.20 -14.56
N ILE A 31 -3.24 8.73 -13.46
CA ILE A 31 -3.88 7.88 -12.44
C ILE A 31 -5.14 7.26 -13.03
N THR A 32 -5.18 5.93 -13.07
CA THR A 32 -6.32 5.14 -13.57
C THR A 32 -7.15 4.55 -12.45
N SER A 33 -6.57 4.36 -11.26
CA SER A 33 -7.28 3.85 -10.08
C SER A 33 -6.61 4.28 -8.78
N HIS A 34 -7.40 4.33 -7.70
CA HIS A 34 -6.97 4.65 -6.35
C HIS A 34 -7.40 3.55 -5.40
N LEU A 35 -6.46 3.02 -4.63
CA LEU A 35 -6.65 1.95 -3.68
C LEU A 35 -6.37 2.49 -2.27
N PRO A 36 -7.42 2.82 -1.50
CA PRO A 36 -7.26 3.45 -0.19
C PRO A 36 -6.77 2.46 0.85
N PHE A 37 -5.83 2.88 1.69
CA PHE A 37 -5.36 2.09 2.82
C PHE A 37 -6.40 2.10 3.94
N THR A 38 -7.20 1.03 3.99
CA THR A 38 -8.32 0.87 4.90
C THR A 38 -8.43 -0.56 5.41
N GLU A 39 -9.18 -0.77 6.49
CA GLU A 39 -9.51 -2.12 6.97
C GLU A 39 -10.25 -2.91 5.88
N GLY A 40 -9.85 -4.16 5.67
CA GLY A 40 -10.35 -5.02 4.60
C GLY A 40 -9.61 -4.89 3.28
N ALA A 41 -8.68 -3.94 3.14
CA ALA A 41 -7.85 -3.84 1.93
C ALA A 41 -6.88 -5.02 1.82
N GLN A 42 -6.72 -5.55 0.59
CA GLN A 42 -5.67 -6.50 0.29
C GLN A 42 -4.32 -5.79 0.17
N SER A 43 -3.28 -6.43 0.66
CA SER A 43 -1.93 -5.88 0.66
C SER A 43 -0.90 -6.95 0.37
N TYR A 44 0.20 -6.52 -0.24
CA TYR A 44 1.41 -7.29 -0.43
C TYR A 44 2.49 -6.79 0.52
N LEU A 45 3.19 -7.72 1.17
CA LEU A 45 4.23 -7.38 2.12
C LEU A 45 5.61 -7.30 1.46
N THR A 46 6.20 -6.12 1.54
CA THR A 46 7.46 -5.78 0.84
C THR A 46 8.70 -5.90 1.71
N GLY A 47 8.54 -6.20 3.01
CA GLY A 47 9.63 -6.26 3.97
C GLY A 47 9.30 -7.02 5.25
N GLY A 48 10.31 -7.20 6.10
CA GLY A 48 10.19 -7.92 7.37
C GLY A 48 10.18 -9.44 7.20
N SER A 49 9.67 -10.15 8.21
CA SER A 49 9.65 -11.62 8.23
C SER A 49 8.56 -12.23 7.35
N HIS A 50 7.57 -11.43 6.95
CA HIS A 50 6.39 -11.83 6.17
C HIS A 50 6.47 -11.34 4.71
N ILE A 51 7.67 -11.02 4.23
CA ILE A 51 7.88 -10.51 2.87
C ILE A 51 7.41 -11.54 1.83
N GLY A 52 6.70 -11.07 0.81
CA GLY A 52 6.16 -11.91 -0.25
C GLY A 52 4.74 -12.42 -0.01
N GLU A 53 4.20 -12.23 1.18
CA GLU A 53 2.84 -12.67 1.51
C GLU A 53 1.78 -11.65 1.08
N ILE A 54 0.61 -12.14 0.68
CA ILE A 54 -0.59 -11.34 0.52
C ILE A 54 -1.46 -11.50 1.77
N ALA A 55 -1.83 -10.39 2.37
CA ALA A 55 -2.63 -10.38 3.59
C ALA A 55 -3.68 -9.25 3.58
N THR A 56 -4.75 -9.45 4.34
CA THR A 56 -5.85 -8.48 4.47
C THR A 56 -5.67 -7.63 5.71
N VAL A 57 -5.65 -6.31 5.53
CA VAL A 57 -5.51 -5.35 6.63
C VAL A 57 -6.68 -5.47 7.61
N ARG A 58 -6.39 -5.61 8.90
CA ARG A 58 -7.39 -5.63 10.00
C ARG A 58 -7.40 -4.36 10.83
N GLY A 59 -6.32 -3.59 10.82
CA GLY A 59 -6.25 -2.34 11.57
C GLY A 59 -4.95 -1.60 11.33
N HIS A 60 -4.94 -0.32 11.69
CA HIS A 60 -3.78 0.56 11.58
C HIS A 60 -3.66 1.39 12.86
N ASP A 61 -2.60 1.14 13.62
CA ASP A 61 -2.30 1.86 14.86
C ASP A 61 -1.29 2.97 14.60
N VAL A 62 -1.77 4.21 14.65
CA VAL A 62 -0.94 5.40 14.46
C VAL A 62 -0.42 5.89 15.80
N LYS A 63 0.89 5.80 15.97
CA LYS A 63 1.56 6.18 17.22
C LYS A 63 1.95 7.65 17.17
N ARG A 64 1.59 8.41 18.21
CA ARG A 64 2.04 9.81 18.39
C ARG A 64 3.46 9.87 18.96
N SER A 65 4.41 9.21 18.29
CA SER A 65 5.83 9.16 18.67
C SER A 65 6.71 8.91 17.44
N SER A 66 8.03 8.88 17.60
CA SER A 66 8.96 8.54 16.50
C SER A 66 8.99 7.06 16.14
N LYS A 67 8.26 6.21 16.87
CA LYS A 67 8.14 4.79 16.51
C LYS A 67 7.30 4.64 15.25
N ALA A 68 7.64 3.65 14.43
CA ALA A 68 6.86 3.32 13.24
C ALA A 68 5.40 3.01 13.62
N ASN A 69 4.48 3.42 12.75
CA ASN A 69 3.09 3.00 12.82
C ASN A 69 2.99 1.51 12.47
N GLU A 70 2.02 0.83 13.07
CA GLU A 70 1.86 -0.61 12.93
C GLU A 70 0.55 -0.94 12.23
N VAL A 71 0.57 -2.01 11.46
CA VAL A 71 -0.58 -2.55 10.74
C VAL A 71 -0.84 -3.94 11.28
N GLN A 72 -2.10 -4.17 11.63
CA GLN A 72 -2.55 -5.43 12.17
C GLN A 72 -3.14 -6.29 11.04
N PHE A 73 -2.75 -7.56 11.04
CA PHE A 73 -3.33 -8.62 10.23
C PHE A 73 -3.94 -9.66 11.17
N ASP A 74 -4.52 -10.74 10.63
CA ASP A 74 -5.16 -11.77 11.44
C ASP A 74 -4.18 -12.45 12.42
N ASP A 75 -2.98 -12.81 11.96
CA ASP A 75 -2.02 -13.62 12.75
C ASP A 75 -0.78 -12.85 13.22
N PHE A 76 -0.53 -11.64 12.70
CA PHE A 76 0.71 -10.89 12.96
C PHE A 76 0.52 -9.38 12.84
N LEU A 77 1.58 -8.66 13.21
CA LEU A 77 1.71 -7.22 13.02
C LEU A 77 2.98 -6.91 12.25
N THR A 78 2.95 -5.85 11.45
CA THR A 78 4.13 -5.30 10.78
C THR A 78 4.10 -3.77 10.83
N ILE A 79 5.19 -3.13 10.41
CA ILE A 79 5.20 -1.66 10.28
C ILE A 79 4.50 -1.24 8.99
N ALA A 80 3.82 -0.10 9.00
CA ALA A 80 3.07 0.40 7.84
C ALA A 80 3.93 0.56 6.57
N ASP A 81 5.24 0.80 6.72
CA ASP A 81 6.18 0.93 5.60
C ASP A 81 6.34 -0.35 4.76
N TYR A 82 6.05 -1.51 5.34
CA TYR A 82 6.13 -2.81 4.66
C TYR A 82 4.83 -3.24 4.00
N VAL A 83 3.77 -2.45 4.10
CA VAL A 83 2.44 -2.78 3.60
C VAL A 83 2.20 -2.02 2.30
N PHE A 84 2.06 -2.75 1.19
CA PHE A 84 1.74 -2.18 -0.11
C PHE A 84 0.33 -2.60 -0.53
N ILE A 85 -0.60 -1.65 -0.67
CA ILE A 85 -1.99 -1.97 -1.02
C ILE A 85 -2.08 -2.40 -2.48
N ILE A 86 -2.76 -3.51 -2.74
CA ILE A 86 -2.98 -4.08 -4.08
C ILE A 86 -4.47 -4.25 -4.35
N GLY A 87 -4.86 -4.24 -5.62
CA GLY A 87 -6.25 -4.45 -6.01
C GLY A 87 -6.67 -5.91 -6.00
N SER A 88 -5.76 -6.81 -6.38
CA SER A 88 -5.97 -8.26 -6.44
C SER A 88 -4.63 -8.99 -6.52
N GLU A 89 -4.60 -10.29 -6.20
CA GLU A 89 -3.38 -11.12 -6.32
C GLU A 89 -2.81 -11.15 -7.74
N SER A 90 -3.67 -11.06 -8.76
CA SER A 90 -3.26 -11.00 -10.17
C SER A 90 -2.49 -9.72 -10.54
N ASP A 91 -2.45 -8.72 -9.66
CA ASP A 91 -1.65 -7.50 -9.85
C ASP A 91 -0.14 -7.78 -9.67
N ILE A 92 0.20 -8.90 -9.01
CA ILE A 92 1.59 -9.28 -8.74
C ILE A 92 2.15 -10.14 -9.90
N PRO A 93 3.26 -9.71 -10.54
CA PRO A 93 3.87 -10.49 -11.61
C PRO A 93 4.39 -11.83 -11.07
N GLY A 94 3.92 -12.93 -11.65
CA GLY A 94 4.33 -14.30 -11.28
C GLY A 94 3.47 -14.96 -10.20
N ALA A 95 2.37 -14.34 -9.77
CA ALA A 95 1.38 -14.97 -8.88
C ALA A 95 0.51 -16.03 -9.58
N GLU A 96 0.59 -16.14 -10.92
CA GLU A 96 -0.01 -17.24 -11.67
C GLU A 96 0.88 -18.49 -11.55
N SER A 97 0.50 -19.44 -10.69
CA SER A 97 1.03 -20.81 -10.65
C SER A 97 -0.08 -21.83 -10.92
#